data_AF-A0A947G4H3-F1
#
_entry.id   AF-A0A947G4H3-F1
#
_cell.length_a   1.000
_cell.length_b   1.000
_cell.length_c   1.000
_cell.angle_alpha   90.00
_cell.angle_beta   90.00
_cell.angle_gamma   90.00
#
_symmetry.space_group_name_H-M   'P 1'
#
loop_
_entity.id
_entity.type
_entity.pdbx_description
1 polymer ?
#
loop_
_entity_poly.entity_id
_entity_poly.type
_entity_poly.pdbx_seq_one_letter_code
_entity_poly.pdbx_strand_id
1 'polypeptide(L)'
;LKVGGEYIPGRGDEDIAANSHANLHSAAIMQNYYTPEICVGPTEPNGNVYVMDSYNWERYNVAASPPIYWDDNFTVKLNSKCNTSYASMPLAKERKQREWRDSYNTKFDFLGNRGIDNGHYLDEQHITYEIHGGRKQWVGNVVYGDNHVDVHKSFLPQGAEYQQGGENFPDNLFKNDTGGSDESADGFDMWLCLVSKINSSEVLTLTWD
;
A
#
# COMPACT_ATOMS: atom_id res chain seq x y z
N LEU A 1 -20.10 -6.50 10.13
CA LEU A 1 -21.37 -7.28 10.30
C LEU A 1 -22.36 -6.54 11.20
N LYS A 2 -23.65 -6.87 11.13
CA LYS A 2 -24.71 -6.21 11.92
C LYS A 2 -24.73 -6.69 13.39
N VAL A 3 -24.84 -5.79 14.36
CA VAL A 3 -25.13 -6.11 15.76
C VAL A 3 -26.64 -6.04 15.96
N GLY A 4 -27.29 -7.17 16.27
CA GLY A 4 -28.75 -7.20 16.43
C GLY A 4 -29.55 -6.86 15.17
N GLY A 5 -28.95 -6.97 13.97
CA GLY A 5 -29.61 -6.63 12.70
C GLY A 5 -29.34 -5.20 12.18
N GLU A 6 -28.59 -4.39 12.94
CA GLU A 6 -28.21 -3.03 12.58
C GLU A 6 -26.69 -2.87 12.42
N TYR A 7 -26.27 -1.98 11.53
CA TYR A 7 -24.86 -1.61 11.43
C TYR A 7 -24.55 -0.58 12.52
N ILE A 8 -23.61 -0.91 13.41
CA ILE A 8 -23.14 0.00 14.45
C ILE A 8 -21.68 0.36 14.10
N PRO A 9 -21.37 1.65 13.86
CA PRO A 9 -20.00 2.08 13.62
C PRO A 9 -19.04 1.60 14.72
N GLY A 10 -17.88 1.07 14.31
CA GLY A 10 -16.87 0.53 15.23
C GLY A 10 -17.20 -0.83 15.86
N ARG A 11 -18.24 -1.53 15.38
CA ARG A 11 -18.61 -2.87 15.86
C ARG A 11 -18.77 -3.88 14.71
N GLY A 12 -18.58 -5.14 15.07
CA GLY A 12 -18.71 -6.29 14.17
C GLY A 12 -17.38 -6.70 13.54
N ASP A 13 -17.40 -7.82 12.83
CA ASP A 13 -16.20 -8.34 12.19
C ASP A 13 -15.80 -7.47 10.99
N GLU A 14 -14.49 -7.45 10.74
CA GLU A 14 -13.85 -6.81 9.60
C GLU A 14 -14.39 -7.36 8.27
N ASP A 15 -14.62 -6.46 7.31
CA ASP A 15 -14.83 -6.86 5.92
C ASP A 15 -13.49 -6.88 5.18
N ILE A 16 -12.88 -8.06 5.14
CA ILE A 16 -11.58 -8.28 4.52
C ILE A 16 -11.55 -7.82 3.06
N ALA A 17 -12.65 -7.98 2.31
CA ALA A 17 -12.69 -7.60 0.90
C ALA A 17 -12.58 -6.08 0.69
N ALA A 18 -12.78 -5.29 1.75
CA ALA A 18 -12.62 -3.84 1.73
C ALA A 18 -11.16 -3.38 1.93
N ASN A 19 -10.22 -4.25 2.29
CA ASN A 19 -8.83 -3.91 2.64
C ASN A 19 -7.91 -3.65 1.43
N SER A 20 -8.40 -2.93 0.42
CA SER A 20 -7.58 -2.45 -0.71
C SER A 20 -6.87 -1.13 -0.37
N HIS A 21 -5.76 -0.83 -1.04
CA HIS A 21 -5.08 0.46 -0.86
C HIS A 21 -5.90 1.64 -1.40
N ALA A 22 -6.77 1.39 -2.39
CA ALA A 22 -7.74 2.38 -2.84
C ALA A 22 -8.68 2.81 -1.70
N ASN A 23 -9.24 1.83 -0.98
CA ASN A 23 -10.12 2.12 0.15
C ASN A 23 -9.35 2.70 1.34
N LEU A 24 -8.11 2.28 1.59
CA LEU A 24 -7.25 2.88 2.62
C LEU A 24 -7.08 4.38 2.39
N HIS A 25 -6.57 4.77 1.22
CA HIS A 25 -6.35 6.18 0.89
C HIS A 25 -7.66 6.95 0.86
N SER A 26 -8.71 6.39 0.25
CA SER A 26 -10.01 7.03 0.19
C SER A 26 -10.62 7.24 1.59
N ALA A 27 -10.53 6.26 2.48
CA ALA A 27 -11.01 6.41 3.86
C ALA A 27 -10.22 7.48 4.62
N ALA A 28 -8.89 7.54 4.44
CA ALA A 28 -8.06 8.54 5.09
C ALA A 28 -8.36 9.96 4.59
N ILE A 29 -8.61 10.11 3.28
CA ILE A 29 -9.10 11.35 2.69
C ILE A 29 -10.44 11.71 3.30
N MET A 30 -11.43 10.81 3.27
CA MET A 30 -12.78 11.06 3.80
C MET A 30 -12.79 11.53 5.27
N GLN A 31 -11.81 11.09 6.07
CA GLN A 31 -11.64 11.50 7.47
C GLN A 31 -10.81 12.78 7.65
N ASN A 32 -10.44 13.46 6.58
CA ASN A 32 -9.61 14.68 6.56
C ASN A 32 -8.19 14.50 7.15
N TYR A 33 -7.63 13.27 7.13
CA TYR A 33 -6.23 13.08 7.53
C TYR A 33 -5.27 13.70 6.50
N TYR A 34 -5.66 13.68 5.23
CA TYR A 34 -4.98 14.36 4.14
C TYR A 34 -5.92 14.55 2.94
N THR A 35 -5.45 15.27 1.92
CA THR A 35 -6.23 15.57 0.71
C THR A 35 -5.75 14.74 -0.49
N PRO A 36 -6.56 14.55 -1.55
CA PRO A 36 -6.17 13.76 -2.72
C PRO A 36 -4.87 14.23 -3.40
N GLU A 37 -4.55 15.52 -3.32
CA GLU A 37 -3.39 16.12 -3.98
C GLU A 37 -2.08 15.52 -3.47
N ILE A 38 -1.99 15.23 -2.17
CA ILE A 38 -0.73 14.72 -1.59
C ILE A 38 -0.49 13.25 -1.88
N CYS A 39 -1.50 12.52 -2.39
CA CYS A 39 -1.34 11.12 -2.79
C CYS A 39 -0.48 10.98 -4.05
N VAL A 40 -0.31 12.05 -4.82
CA VAL A 40 0.51 12.05 -6.05
C VAL A 40 1.78 12.85 -5.81
N GLY A 41 2.93 12.21 -6.08
CA GLY A 41 4.23 12.86 -5.95
C GLY A 41 4.43 13.94 -7.03
N PRO A 42 5.13 15.05 -6.73
CA PRO A 42 5.35 16.13 -7.70
C PRO A 42 6.20 15.71 -8.91
N THR A 43 6.90 14.59 -8.81
CA THR A 43 7.78 14.03 -9.84
C THR A 43 7.22 12.74 -10.43
N GLU A 44 5.93 12.47 -10.24
CA GLU A 44 5.25 11.29 -10.79
C GLU A 44 5.32 11.25 -12.33
N PRO A 45 6.01 10.25 -12.93
CA PRO A 45 6.20 10.18 -14.38
C PRO A 45 5.10 9.38 -15.12
N ASN A 46 4.28 8.57 -14.43
CA ASN A 46 3.25 7.75 -15.04
C ASN A 46 1.98 8.57 -15.33
N GLY A 47 1.64 8.72 -16.61
CA GLY A 47 0.46 9.47 -17.06
C GLY A 47 -0.89 8.89 -16.62
N ASN A 48 -0.94 7.65 -16.13
CA ASN A 48 -2.14 7.06 -15.53
C ASN A 48 -2.27 7.38 -14.03
N VAL A 49 -1.24 7.95 -13.41
CA VAL A 49 -1.26 8.39 -12.01
C VAL A 49 -1.58 9.88 -11.96
N TYR A 50 -2.74 10.23 -11.40
CA TYR A 50 -3.18 11.61 -11.32
C TYR A 50 -4.08 11.85 -10.12
N VAL A 51 -4.09 13.09 -9.65
CA VAL A 51 -4.89 13.52 -8.51
C VAL A 51 -6.37 13.27 -8.79
N MET A 52 -7.10 12.77 -7.80
CA MET A 52 -8.55 12.63 -7.90
C MET A 52 -9.25 13.97 -7.61
N ASP A 53 -9.33 14.83 -8.62
CA ASP A 53 -9.96 16.16 -8.48
C ASP A 53 -11.46 16.09 -8.14
N SER A 54 -12.12 14.98 -8.48
CA SER A 54 -13.57 14.78 -8.30
C SER A 54 -13.92 13.93 -7.08
N TYR A 55 -13.13 14.01 -6.00
CA TYR A 55 -13.39 13.25 -4.78
C TYR A 55 -14.75 13.60 -4.17
N ASN A 56 -15.63 12.60 -3.99
CA ASN A 56 -17.00 12.80 -3.55
C ASN A 56 -17.18 12.61 -2.04
N TRP A 57 -17.05 13.71 -1.29
CA TRP A 57 -17.25 13.76 0.17
C TRP A 57 -18.69 13.44 0.60
N GLU A 58 -19.68 13.79 -0.21
CA GLU A 58 -21.12 13.58 0.08
C GLU A 58 -21.52 12.10 0.07
N ARG A 59 -20.61 11.22 -0.37
CA ARG A 59 -20.83 9.78 -0.39
C ARG A 59 -20.81 9.15 1.00
N TYR A 60 -20.18 9.79 1.98
CA TYR A 60 -20.11 9.28 3.34
C TYR A 60 -21.50 9.14 3.97
N ASN A 61 -21.89 7.92 4.32
CA ASN A 61 -23.19 7.64 4.90
C ASN A 61 -23.13 6.43 5.84
N VAL A 62 -23.02 6.69 7.13
CA VAL A 62 -23.00 5.65 8.17
C VAL A 62 -24.35 4.98 8.40
N ALA A 63 -25.45 5.61 7.99
CA ALA A 63 -26.81 5.09 8.14
C ALA A 63 -27.27 4.23 6.95
N ALA A 64 -26.48 4.17 5.87
CA ALA A 64 -26.75 3.30 4.73
C ALA A 64 -26.67 1.81 5.12
N SER A 65 -27.25 0.95 4.29
CA SER A 65 -27.22 -0.50 4.47
C SER A 65 -26.73 -1.18 3.17
N PRO A 66 -25.43 -1.51 3.05
CA PRO A 66 -24.35 -1.32 4.03
C PRO A 66 -23.90 0.15 4.19
N PRO A 67 -23.24 0.52 5.30
CA PRO A 67 -22.66 1.84 5.50
C PRO A 67 -21.59 2.16 4.46
N ILE A 68 -21.45 3.44 4.14
CA ILE A 68 -20.46 3.92 3.18
C ILE A 68 -19.49 4.87 3.89
N TYR A 69 -18.20 4.56 3.83
CA TYR A 69 -17.17 5.29 4.58
C TYR A 69 -16.14 6.02 3.71
N TRP A 70 -16.19 5.85 2.38
CA TRP A 70 -15.21 6.40 1.45
C TRP A 70 -15.80 6.53 0.03
N ASP A 71 -15.10 7.26 -0.84
CA ASP A 71 -15.39 7.30 -2.28
C ASP A 71 -14.82 6.06 -2.97
N ASP A 72 -15.67 5.26 -3.62
CA ASP A 72 -15.28 4.04 -4.34
C ASP A 72 -14.68 4.31 -5.72
N ASN A 73 -14.71 5.57 -6.18
CA ASN A 73 -14.10 5.97 -7.45
C ASN A 73 -12.60 6.24 -7.33
N PHE A 74 -12.07 6.32 -6.10
CA PHE A 74 -10.64 6.34 -5.84
C PHE A 74 -10.06 4.97 -6.20
N THR A 75 -8.96 4.93 -6.94
CA THR A 75 -8.42 3.67 -7.46
C THR A 75 -6.90 3.68 -7.52
N VAL A 76 -6.31 2.49 -7.50
CA VAL A 76 -4.87 2.26 -7.49
C VAL A 76 -4.48 1.27 -8.59
N LYS A 77 -4.96 1.48 -9.83
CA LYS A 77 -4.67 0.59 -10.97
C LYS A 77 -3.72 1.28 -11.94
N LEU A 78 -2.42 1.04 -11.82
CA LEU A 78 -1.36 1.72 -12.59
C LEU A 78 -1.52 1.61 -14.12
N ASN A 79 -2.12 0.51 -14.59
CA ASN A 79 -2.35 0.27 -16.01
C ASN A 79 -3.57 1.01 -16.61
N SER A 80 -4.32 1.78 -15.82
CA SER A 80 -5.52 2.47 -16.31
C SER A 80 -5.82 3.79 -15.60
N LYS A 81 -6.01 3.75 -14.29
CA LYS A 81 -6.29 4.91 -13.44
C LYS A 81 -5.72 4.61 -12.07
N CYS A 82 -4.83 5.47 -11.61
CA CYS A 82 -4.26 5.41 -10.27
C CYS A 82 -4.30 6.80 -9.66
N ASN A 83 -4.63 6.87 -8.37
CA ASN A 83 -4.72 8.12 -7.63
C ASN A 83 -3.65 8.24 -6.54
N THR A 84 -2.60 7.41 -6.61
CA THR A 84 -1.46 7.47 -5.69
C THR A 84 -0.14 7.13 -6.39
N SER A 85 0.94 7.79 -5.97
CA SER A 85 2.32 7.49 -6.37
C SER A 85 3.04 6.54 -5.41
N TYR A 86 2.37 6.15 -4.33
CA TYR A 86 2.98 5.46 -3.21
C TYR A 86 2.49 4.02 -3.12
N ALA A 87 3.42 3.09 -2.89
CA ALA A 87 3.11 1.72 -2.52
C ALA A 87 3.00 1.63 -0.99
N SER A 88 2.18 0.72 -0.49
CA SER A 88 1.96 0.53 0.95
C SER A 88 2.03 -0.94 1.33
N MET A 89 2.25 -1.20 2.62
CA MET A 89 2.15 -2.56 3.14
C MET A 89 0.72 -3.12 2.93
N PRO A 90 0.53 -4.38 2.50
CA PRO A 90 -0.79 -4.99 2.41
C PRO A 90 -1.53 -5.02 3.75
N LEU A 91 -2.85 -4.80 3.70
CA LEU A 91 -3.75 -4.93 4.84
C LEU A 91 -4.35 -6.35 4.90
N ALA A 92 -3.46 -7.35 4.91
CA ALA A 92 -3.83 -8.76 4.96
C ALA A 92 -2.87 -9.56 5.85
N LYS A 93 -3.36 -10.72 6.33
CA LYS A 93 -2.53 -11.78 6.94
C LYS A 93 -1.63 -11.31 8.09
N GLU A 94 -0.48 -11.96 8.28
CA GLU A 94 0.44 -11.72 9.39
C GLU A 94 1.00 -10.29 9.39
N ARG A 95 1.29 -9.70 8.22
CA ARG A 95 1.75 -8.30 8.13
C ARG A 95 0.75 -7.33 8.75
N LYS A 96 -0.55 -7.45 8.41
CA LYS A 96 -1.61 -6.66 9.06
C LYS A 96 -1.65 -6.88 10.56
N GLN A 97 -1.65 -8.12 11.00
CA GLN A 97 -1.79 -8.44 12.43
C GLN A 97 -0.59 -7.93 13.26
N ARG A 98 0.61 -7.94 12.69
CA ARG A 98 1.84 -7.59 13.40
C ARG A 98 2.15 -6.11 13.36
N GLU A 99 1.96 -5.47 12.22
CA GLU A 99 2.48 -4.13 11.95
C GLU A 99 1.39 -3.06 11.85
N TRP A 100 0.16 -3.33 11.38
CA TRP A 100 -0.91 -2.32 11.33
C TRP A 100 -1.52 -1.98 12.71
N ARG A 101 -0.67 -1.50 13.62
CA ARG A 101 -0.87 -1.08 15.00
C ARG A 101 0.35 -0.27 15.44
N ASP A 102 0.35 0.27 16.66
CA ASP A 102 1.51 0.98 17.22
C ASP A 102 2.66 0.00 17.57
N SER A 103 3.34 -0.54 16.56
CA SER A 103 4.42 -1.53 16.71
C SER A 103 5.75 -0.89 17.10
N TYR A 104 5.94 0.41 16.79
CA TYR A 104 7.22 1.12 16.91
C TYR A 104 8.39 0.40 16.24
N ASN A 105 8.08 -0.41 15.23
CA ASN A 105 9.05 -1.26 14.58
C ASN A 105 9.84 -0.48 13.53
N THR A 106 11.12 -0.26 13.79
CA THR A 106 11.99 0.51 12.90
C THR A 106 12.41 -0.26 11.65
N LYS A 107 12.06 -1.55 11.53
CA LYS A 107 12.49 -2.41 10.43
C LYS A 107 11.43 -2.62 9.35
N PHE A 108 10.16 -2.38 9.67
CA PHE A 108 9.05 -2.60 8.74
C PHE A 108 8.60 -1.28 8.16
N ASP A 109 8.43 -1.29 6.85
CA ASP A 109 7.95 -0.19 6.05
C ASP A 109 6.42 -0.21 5.93
N PHE A 110 5.83 0.96 5.82
CA PHE A 110 4.38 1.11 5.69
C PHE A 110 3.99 1.75 4.38
N LEU A 111 4.78 2.71 3.95
CA LEU A 111 4.48 3.59 2.83
C LEU A 111 5.80 4.02 2.20
N GLY A 112 5.87 4.03 0.87
CA GLY A 112 7.01 4.58 0.16
C GLY A 112 6.70 4.87 -1.28
N ASN A 113 7.64 5.51 -1.98
CA ASN A 113 7.52 5.63 -3.44
C ASN A 113 7.44 4.22 -4.05
N ARG A 114 6.54 4.02 -5.00
CA ARG A 114 6.37 2.73 -5.69
C ARG A 114 7.65 2.29 -6.43
N GLY A 115 7.78 0.98 -6.61
CA GLY A 115 8.94 0.32 -7.21
C GLY A 115 8.57 -0.58 -8.39
N ILE A 116 9.58 -1.27 -8.92
CA ILE A 116 9.40 -2.29 -9.96
C ILE A 116 8.86 -3.56 -9.31
N ASP A 117 8.05 -4.31 -10.05
CA ASP A 117 7.63 -5.66 -9.67
C ASP A 117 8.83 -6.49 -9.14
N ASN A 118 8.64 -7.07 -7.95
CA ASN A 118 9.63 -7.88 -7.24
C ASN A 118 10.98 -7.17 -6.95
N GLY A 119 11.05 -5.85 -7.10
CA GLY A 119 12.28 -5.07 -6.94
C GLY A 119 13.40 -5.56 -7.85
N HIS A 120 13.07 -6.01 -9.06
CA HIS A 120 14.05 -6.49 -10.03
C HIS A 120 14.70 -5.31 -10.76
N TYR A 121 16.03 -5.21 -10.68
CA TYR A 121 16.77 -4.24 -11.49
C TYR A 121 16.75 -4.63 -12.96
N LEU A 122 16.42 -3.66 -13.80
CA LEU A 122 16.46 -3.77 -15.25
C LEU A 122 17.65 -2.98 -15.77
N ASP A 123 18.32 -3.47 -16.83
CA ASP A 123 19.39 -2.70 -17.51
C ASP A 123 18.82 -1.56 -18.38
N GLU A 124 17.51 -1.54 -18.56
CA GLU A 124 16.76 -0.53 -19.30
C GLU A 124 16.12 0.50 -18.38
N GLN A 125 15.72 1.62 -18.95
CA GLN A 125 15.01 2.68 -18.22
C GLN A 125 13.63 2.17 -17.81
N HIS A 126 13.26 2.39 -16.55
CA HIS A 126 11.94 2.07 -16.02
C HIS A 126 11.29 3.32 -15.45
N ILE A 127 9.96 3.42 -15.59
CA ILE A 127 9.21 4.61 -15.18
C ILE A 127 9.34 4.92 -13.68
N THR A 128 9.47 3.88 -12.85
CA THR A 128 9.70 4.02 -11.40
C THR A 128 11.08 4.60 -11.05
N TYR A 129 12.08 4.50 -11.94
CA TYR A 129 13.37 5.15 -11.74
C TYR A 129 13.28 6.68 -11.87
N GLU A 130 12.36 7.16 -12.70
CA GLU A 130 12.18 8.59 -12.97
C GLU A 130 11.45 9.35 -11.86
N ILE A 131 10.92 8.66 -10.84
CA ILE A 131 10.23 9.32 -9.72
C ILE A 131 11.21 10.25 -8.99
N HIS A 132 12.33 9.75 -8.49
CA HIS A 132 13.37 10.58 -7.86
C HIS A 132 14.79 10.24 -8.31
N GLY A 133 14.95 9.20 -9.12
CA GLY A 133 16.24 8.67 -9.52
C GLY A 133 16.74 9.17 -10.87
N GLY A 134 17.84 8.56 -11.30
CA GLY A 134 18.36 8.72 -12.65
C GLY A 134 17.76 7.68 -13.61
N ARG A 135 18.28 7.59 -14.83
CA ARG A 135 17.76 6.68 -15.86
C ARG A 135 17.80 5.18 -15.51
N LYS A 136 18.66 4.77 -14.56
CA LYS A 136 18.92 3.36 -14.23
C LYS A 136 19.00 3.09 -12.73
N GLN A 137 18.45 3.99 -11.92
CA GLN A 137 18.53 3.86 -10.47
C GLN A 137 17.21 4.27 -9.85
N TRP A 138 16.66 3.39 -9.02
CA TRP A 138 15.54 3.74 -8.16
C TRP A 138 16.02 4.59 -6.99
N VAL A 139 15.29 5.65 -6.69
CA VAL A 139 15.43 6.45 -5.48
C VAL A 139 14.04 6.68 -4.94
N GLY A 140 13.84 6.46 -3.65
CA GLY A 140 12.53 6.61 -3.02
C GLY A 140 12.63 6.94 -1.54
N ASN A 141 11.63 7.66 -1.05
CA ASN A 141 11.38 7.85 0.36
C ASN A 141 10.57 6.66 0.88
N VAL A 142 10.96 6.12 2.03
CA VAL A 142 10.27 5.02 2.70
C VAL A 142 10.01 5.41 4.16
N VAL A 143 8.77 5.20 4.60
CA VAL A 143 8.30 5.46 5.96
C VAL A 143 8.19 4.14 6.72
N TYR A 144 8.73 4.13 7.94
CA TYR A 144 8.77 2.94 8.80
C TYR A 144 7.80 3.04 9.99
N GLY A 145 7.59 1.92 10.69
CA GLY A 145 6.59 1.78 11.76
C GLY A 145 6.82 2.62 13.03
N ASP A 146 7.99 3.21 13.20
CA ASP A 146 8.31 4.20 14.24
C ASP A 146 8.23 5.66 13.72
N ASN A 147 7.68 5.85 12.52
CA ASN A 147 7.48 7.13 11.85
C ASN A 147 8.77 7.84 11.41
N HIS A 148 9.91 7.15 11.34
CA HIS A 148 11.06 7.71 10.63
C HIS A 148 10.89 7.57 9.12
N VAL A 149 11.58 8.43 8.37
CA VAL A 149 11.59 8.45 6.91
C VAL A 149 13.03 8.43 6.44
N ASP A 150 13.37 7.44 5.62
CA ASP A 150 14.69 7.30 5.01
C ASP A 150 14.60 7.34 3.49
N VAL A 151 15.67 7.87 2.88
CA VAL A 151 15.85 7.90 1.44
C VAL A 151 16.72 6.73 1.01
N HIS A 152 16.16 5.83 0.22
CA HIS A 152 16.86 4.67 -0.30
C HIS A 152 17.19 4.84 -1.77
N LYS A 153 18.33 4.30 -2.18
CA LYS A 153 18.81 4.27 -3.58
C LYS A 153 18.84 2.84 -4.15
N SER A 154 18.20 1.93 -3.42
CA SER A 154 18.18 0.51 -3.70
C SER A 154 16.87 -0.10 -3.21
N PHE A 155 16.41 -1.15 -3.90
CA PHE A 155 15.30 -2.00 -3.45
C PHE A 155 15.64 -2.85 -2.21
N LEU A 156 16.93 -2.99 -1.91
CA LEU A 156 17.48 -3.66 -0.73
C LEU A 156 18.08 -2.59 0.21
N PRO A 157 17.29 -1.95 1.08
CA PRO A 157 17.79 -0.96 2.01
C PRO A 157 18.72 -1.60 3.05
N GLN A 158 19.76 -0.86 3.43
CA GLN A 158 20.76 -1.39 4.36
C GLN A 158 20.15 -1.58 5.76
N GLY A 159 20.28 -2.79 6.31
CA GLY A 159 19.78 -3.12 7.65
C GLY A 159 18.32 -3.58 7.69
N ALA A 160 17.62 -3.58 6.54
CA ALA A 160 16.37 -4.31 6.40
C ALA A 160 16.68 -5.79 6.11
N GLU A 161 16.26 -6.64 7.04
CA GLU A 161 16.52 -8.07 7.00
C GLU A 161 15.30 -8.82 7.50
N TYR A 162 14.96 -9.92 6.82
CA TYR A 162 14.02 -10.91 7.32
C TYR A 162 14.78 -12.14 7.83
N GLN A 163 14.16 -12.89 8.74
CA GLN A 163 14.75 -14.10 9.31
C GLN A 163 14.09 -15.36 8.76
N GLN A 164 14.86 -16.27 8.18
CA GLN A 164 14.36 -17.56 7.71
C GLN A 164 15.31 -18.68 8.11
N GLY A 165 14.80 -19.75 8.72
CA GLY A 165 15.62 -20.88 9.14
C GLY A 165 16.70 -20.55 10.18
N GLY A 166 16.57 -19.42 10.90
CA GLY A 166 17.57 -18.95 11.88
C GLY A 166 18.66 -18.05 11.31
N GLU A 167 18.68 -17.81 10.00
CA GLU A 167 19.60 -16.89 9.32
C GLU A 167 18.89 -15.59 8.93
N ASN A 168 19.65 -14.51 8.83
CA ASN A 168 19.17 -13.22 8.36
C ASN A 168 19.50 -13.05 6.88
N PHE A 169 18.50 -12.63 6.11
CA PHE A 169 18.62 -12.34 4.69
C PHE A 169 18.27 -10.88 4.43
N PRO A 170 18.94 -10.19 3.49
CA PRO A 170 18.53 -8.86 3.04
C PRO A 170 17.09 -8.90 2.52
N ASP A 171 16.28 -7.95 2.97
CA ASP A 171 14.87 -7.88 2.62
C ASP A 171 14.63 -6.88 1.48
N ASN A 172 13.76 -7.22 0.54
CA ASN A 172 13.47 -6.39 -0.63
C ASN A 172 12.12 -5.70 -0.47
N LEU A 173 12.15 -4.36 -0.53
CA LEU A 173 10.98 -3.49 -0.37
C LEU A 173 9.78 -3.88 -1.24
N PHE A 174 9.98 -4.52 -2.40
CA PHE A 174 8.93 -4.77 -3.39
C PHE A 174 8.71 -6.25 -3.68
N LYS A 175 9.28 -7.15 -2.87
CA LYS A 175 9.16 -8.61 -3.06
C LYS A 175 8.57 -9.25 -1.81
N ASN A 176 7.69 -10.23 -2.00
CA ASN A 176 7.20 -11.05 -0.91
C ASN A 176 8.21 -12.17 -0.62
N ASP A 177 9.21 -11.90 0.20
CA ASP A 177 10.37 -12.79 0.39
C ASP A 177 10.09 -14.00 1.30
N THR A 178 9.13 -13.90 2.22
CA THR A 178 8.79 -15.00 3.15
C THR A 178 7.43 -15.63 2.91
N GLY A 179 6.65 -15.08 1.97
CA GLY A 179 5.37 -15.62 1.56
C GLY A 179 5.45 -16.75 0.54
N GLY A 180 4.28 -17.26 0.16
CA GLY A 180 4.14 -18.24 -0.91
C GLY A 180 4.16 -17.57 -2.27
N SER A 181 2.97 -17.23 -2.77
CA SER A 181 2.82 -16.41 -3.99
C SER A 181 2.54 -14.97 -3.62
N ASP A 182 2.88 -14.01 -4.49
CA ASP A 182 2.58 -12.59 -4.28
C ASP A 182 1.08 -12.36 -4.06
N GLU A 183 0.23 -13.18 -4.67
CA GLU A 183 -1.22 -13.10 -4.50
C GLU A 183 -1.72 -13.58 -3.13
N SER A 184 -0.96 -14.39 -2.38
CA SER A 184 -1.46 -15.01 -1.14
C SER A 184 -1.42 -14.08 0.08
N ALA A 185 -0.74 -12.93 -0.04
CA ALA A 185 -0.46 -11.99 1.05
C ALA A 185 0.32 -12.56 2.25
N ASP A 186 0.58 -13.86 2.28
CA ASP A 186 1.31 -14.53 3.35
C ASP A 186 2.72 -13.94 3.43
N GLY A 187 3.30 -14.00 4.63
CA GLY A 187 4.66 -13.52 4.87
C GLY A 187 4.75 -12.56 6.05
N PHE A 188 5.97 -12.38 6.51
CA PHE A 188 6.33 -11.63 7.70
C PHE A 188 7.55 -10.72 7.45
N ASP A 189 7.92 -10.49 6.20
CA ASP A 189 8.91 -9.55 5.66
C ASP A 189 8.32 -8.16 5.40
N MET A 190 9.20 -7.18 5.16
CA MET A 190 8.79 -5.89 4.59
C MET A 190 8.33 -6.10 3.15
N TRP A 191 7.20 -5.47 2.79
CA TRP A 191 6.70 -5.59 1.43
C TRP A 191 5.72 -4.45 1.11
N LEU A 192 6.12 -3.58 0.20
CA LEU A 192 5.32 -2.52 -0.39
C LEU A 192 4.83 -2.96 -1.75
N CYS A 193 3.52 -2.81 -1.96
CA CYS A 193 2.90 -3.02 -3.26
C CYS A 193 1.66 -2.13 -3.39
N LEU A 194 0.96 -2.27 -4.51
CA LEU A 194 -0.37 -1.67 -4.69
C LEU A 194 -1.42 -2.77 -4.83
N VAL A 195 -2.26 -2.91 -3.80
CA VAL A 195 -3.37 -3.85 -3.75
C VAL A 195 -4.62 -3.17 -4.29
N SER A 196 -4.94 -3.43 -5.56
CA SER A 196 -6.12 -2.88 -6.23
C SER A 196 -7.43 -3.51 -5.79
N LYS A 197 -7.37 -4.77 -5.31
CA LYS A 197 -8.49 -5.53 -4.78
C LYS A 197 -7.98 -6.64 -3.88
N ILE A 198 -8.78 -7.03 -2.90
CA ILE A 198 -8.59 -8.23 -2.09
C ILE A 198 -9.92 -8.97 -2.02
N ASN A 199 -9.90 -10.30 -2.01
CA ASN A 199 -11.11 -11.10 -1.83
C ASN A 199 -11.29 -11.51 -0.34
N SER A 200 -12.44 -12.11 -0.01
CA SER A 200 -12.75 -12.55 1.36
C SER A 200 -11.82 -13.66 1.89
N SER A 201 -11.01 -14.28 1.02
CA SER A 201 -10.00 -15.28 1.37
C SER A 201 -8.58 -14.67 1.49
N GLU A 202 -8.48 -13.34 1.46
CA GLU A 202 -7.22 -12.58 1.50
C GLU A 202 -6.30 -12.80 0.28
N VAL A 203 -6.85 -13.17 -0.87
CA VAL A 203 -6.08 -13.18 -2.13
C VAL A 203 -6.04 -11.78 -2.72
N LEU A 204 -4.82 -11.29 -2.98
CA LEU A 204 -4.55 -9.94 -3.47
C LEU A 204 -4.59 -9.88 -5.00
N THR A 205 -5.09 -8.76 -5.53
CA THR A 205 -4.90 -8.35 -6.92
C THR A 205 -3.95 -7.17 -6.94
N LEU A 206 -2.69 -7.46 -7.24
CA LEU A 206 -1.62 -6.47 -7.30
C LEU A 206 -1.64 -5.69 -8.61
N THR A 207 -1.08 -4.49 -8.59
CA THR A 207 -0.68 -3.76 -9.79
C THR A 207 0.76 -3.30 -9.65
N TRP A 208 1.48 -3.31 -10.76
CA TRP A 208 2.85 -2.83 -10.88
C TRP A 208 2.96 -1.94 -12.12
N ASP A 209 4.03 -1.16 -12.19
CA ASP A 209 4.44 -0.42 -13.38
C ASP A 209 5.24 -1.28 -14.35
#